data_AF-A0A379A8Z5-F1
#
_entry.id   AF-A0A379A8Z5-F1
#
_cell.length_a   1.000
_cell.length_b   1.000
_cell.length_c   1.000
_cell.angle_alpha   90.00
_cell.angle_beta   90.00
_cell.angle_gamma   90.00
#
_symmetry.space_group_name_H-M   'P 1'
#
loop_
_entity.id
_entity.type
_entity.pdbx_description
1 polymer ?
#
loop_
_entity_poly.entity_id
_entity_poly.type
_entity_poly.pdbx_seq_one_letter_code
_entity_poly.pdbx_strand_id
1 'polypeptide(L)' 'MRLTPEEELAKLENDERLDALLDRLENGETLSAEDQGWLDASLDRIDELMEQLGIVMDDAEDEQAEEDMYRLLKGN' A
#
# COMPACT_ATOMS: atom_id res chain seq x y z
N MET A 1 18.25 10.30 -9.60
CA MET A 1 17.78 10.50 -8.21
C MET A 1 17.03 9.24 -7.84
N ARG A 2 17.38 8.60 -6.72
CA ARG A 2 16.62 7.45 -6.18
C ARG A 2 15.51 8.03 -5.32
N LEU A 3 14.28 7.56 -5.48
CA LEU A 3 13.15 7.99 -4.65
C LEU A 3 13.43 7.62 -3.20
N THR A 4 13.00 8.47 -2.26
CA THR A 4 12.95 8.06 -0.86
C THR A 4 11.86 6.99 -0.68
N PRO A 5 11.93 6.15 0.37
CA PRO A 5 10.89 5.17 0.63
C PRO A 5 9.48 5.81 0.77
N GLU A 6 9.37 6.99 1.39
CA GLU A 6 8.12 7.78 1.44
C GLU A 6 7.61 8.19 0.05
N GLU A 7 8.48 8.70 -0.82
CA GLU A 7 8.10 9.10 -2.18
C GLU A 7 7.73 7.91 -3.06
N GLU A 8 8.34 6.75 -2.81
CA GLU A 8 8.01 5.50 -3.50
C GLU A 8 6.67 4.97 -3.02
N LEU A 9 6.43 4.95 -1.71
CA LEU A 9 5.17 4.54 -1.10
C LEU A 9 4.01 5.40 -1.60
N ALA A 10 4.15 6.74 -1.54
CA ALA A 10 3.12 7.66 -2.01
C ALA A 10 2.82 7.47 -3.51
N LYS A 11 3.80 7.07 -4.33
CA LYS A 11 3.54 6.76 -5.74
C LYS A 11 2.77 5.47 -5.93
N LEU A 12 3.09 4.44 -5.16
CA LEU A 12 2.39 3.16 -5.21
C LEU A 12 0.94 3.32 -4.72
N GLU A 13 0.73 4.06 -3.63
CA GLU A 13 -0.61 4.38 -3.09
C GLU A 13 -1.47 5.21 -4.07
N ASN A 14 -0.84 6.05 -4.89
CA ASN A 14 -1.53 6.85 -5.91
C ASN A 14 -1.45 6.22 -7.32
N ASP A 15 -1.08 4.95 -7.45
CA ASP A 15 -0.97 4.28 -8.75
C ASP A 15 -2.36 3.86 -9.25
N GLU A 16 -2.81 4.46 -10.35
CA GLU A 16 -4.13 4.16 -10.96
C GLU A 16 -4.29 2.68 -11.35
N ARG A 17 -3.19 1.97 -11.67
CA ARG A 17 -3.25 0.54 -11.97
C ARG A 17 -3.49 -0.26 -10.71
N LEU A 18 -2.82 0.09 -9.61
CA LEU A 18 -3.02 -0.58 -8.32
C LEU A 18 -4.48 -0.43 -7.89
N ASP A 19 -4.99 0.79 -7.91
CA ASP A 19 -6.38 1.11 -7.59
C ASP A 19 -7.37 0.31 -8.44
N ALA A 20 -7.20 0.33 -9.77
CA ALA A 20 -8.07 -0.42 -10.67
C ALA A 20 -8.02 -1.95 -10.48
N LEU A 21 -6.88 -2.51 -10.06
CA LEU A 21 -6.75 -3.94 -9.78
C LEU A 21 -7.43 -4.31 -8.46
N LEU A 22 -7.32 -3.47 -7.43
CA LEU A 22 -8.02 -3.63 -6.16
C LEU A 22 -9.54 -3.54 -6.37
N ASP A 23 -10.02 -2.53 -7.10
CA ASP A 23 -11.43 -2.38 -7.47
C ASP A 23 -12.00 -3.64 -8.14
N ARG A 24 -11.23 -4.24 -9.06
CA ARG A 24 -11.64 -5.48 -9.73
C ARG A 24 -11.78 -6.64 -8.76
N LEU A 25 -10.85 -6.79 -7.82
CA LEU A 25 -10.94 -7.82 -6.78
C LEU A 25 -12.13 -7.59 -5.85
N GLU A 26 -12.40 -6.34 -5.46
CA GLU A 26 -13.58 -5.98 -4.65
C GLU A 26 -14.89 -6.29 -5.37
N ASN A 27 -14.93 -6.07 -6.69
CA ASN A 27 -16.06 -6.44 -7.53
C ASN A 27 -16.17 -7.96 -7.79
N GLY A 28 -15.24 -8.77 -7.27
CA GLY A 28 -15.19 -10.22 -7.44
C GLY A 28 -14.72 -10.67 -8.81
N GLU A 29 -14.08 -9.79 -9.58
CA GLU A 29 -13.45 -10.14 -10.85
C GLU A 29 -12.17 -10.95 -10.64
N THR A 30 -11.87 -11.83 -11.59
CA THR A 30 -10.62 -12.59 -11.57
C THR A 30 -9.56 -11.85 -12.38
N LEU A 31 -8.43 -11.54 -11.73
CA LEU A 31 -7.28 -10.93 -12.39
C LEU A 31 -6.54 -11.95 -13.26
N SER A 32 -5.83 -11.45 -14.27
CA SER A 32 -4.90 -12.29 -15.03
C SER A 32 -3.72 -12.71 -14.15
N ALA A 33 -3.01 -13.79 -14.48
CA ALA A 33 -1.83 -14.20 -13.72
C ALA A 33 -0.72 -13.13 -13.72
N GLU A 34 -0.63 -12.33 -14.79
CA GLU A 34 0.31 -11.21 -14.88
C GLU A 34 -0.11 -10.05 -13.96
N ASP A 35 -1.39 -9.70 -13.96
CA ASP A 35 -1.91 -8.62 -13.12
C ASP A 35 -1.90 -8.99 -11.64
N GLN A 36 -2.27 -10.23 -11.30
CA GLN A 36 -2.18 -10.73 -9.93
C GLN A 36 -0.73 -10.72 -9.45
N GLY A 37 0.22 -11.23 -10.25
CA GLY A 37 1.63 -11.22 -9.86
C GLY A 37 2.21 -9.81 -9.72
N TRP A 38 1.75 -8.86 -10.53
CA TRP A 38 2.13 -7.45 -10.39
C TRP A 38 1.52 -6.82 -9.14
N LEU A 39 0.25 -7.11 -8.85
CA LEU A 39 -0.45 -6.64 -7.66
C LEU A 39 0.25 -7.14 -6.41
N ASP A 40 0.47 -8.46 -6.31
CA ASP A 40 1.14 -9.08 -5.17
C ASP A 40 2.53 -8.47 -4.95
N ALA A 41 3.35 -8.32 -6.01
CA ALA A 41 4.67 -7.70 -5.91
C ALA A 41 4.62 -6.21 -5.49
N SER A 42 3.56 -5.50 -5.88
CA SER A 42 3.37 -4.09 -5.50
C SER A 42 2.97 -3.97 -4.03
N LEU A 43 2.10 -4.86 -3.54
CA LEU A 43 1.72 -4.93 -2.14
C LEU A 43 2.89 -5.34 -1.25
N ASP A 44 3.67 -6.37 -1.64
CA ASP A 44 4.91 -6.75 -0.94
C ASP A 44 5.87 -5.55 -0.84
N ARG A 45 5.97 -4.76 -1.91
CA ARG A 45 6.82 -3.57 -1.92
C ARG A 45 6.30 -2.48 -1.00
N ILE A 46 4.99 -2.25 -0.95
CA ILE A 46 4.35 -1.32 -0.01
C ILE A 46 4.66 -1.75 1.42
N ASP A 47 4.52 -3.02 1.75
CA ASP A 47 4.82 -3.57 3.08
C ASP A 47 6.30 -3.36 3.46
N GLU A 48 7.24 -3.68 2.56
CA GLU A 48 8.67 -3.40 2.77
C GLU A 48 8.97 -1.91 2.99
N LEU A 49 8.25 -1.03 2.29
CA LEU A 49 8.44 0.42 2.40
C LEU A 49 7.88 0.93 3.73
N MET A 50 6.72 0.45 4.16
CA MET A 50 6.15 0.77 5.47
C MET A 50 7.08 0.32 6.61
N GLU A 51 7.63 -0.89 6.54
CA GLU A 51 8.61 -1.39 7.52
C GLU A 51 9.88 -0.53 7.54
N GLN A 52 10.42 -0.16 6.37
CA GLN A 52 11.59 0.71 6.26
C GLN A 52 11.36 2.10 6.85
N LEU A 53 10.13 2.61 6.77
CA LEU A 53 9.74 3.90 7.33
C LEU A 53 9.41 3.83 8.82
N GLY A 54 9.41 2.63 9.41
CA GLY A 54 9.00 2.43 10.79
C GLY A 54 7.48 2.57 11.00
N ILE A 55 6.70 2.55 9.92
CA ILE A 55 5.24 2.38 9.94
C ILE A 55 4.99 0.87 10.08
N VAL A 56 5.50 0.28 11.16
CA VAL A 56 5.29 -1.13 11.43
C VAL A 56 3.93 -1.22 12.12
N MET A 57 3.00 -2.00 11.55
CA MET A 57 1.89 -2.57 12.31
C MET A 57 2.45 -3.65 13.26
N ASP A 58 3.42 -3.30 14.11
CA ASP A 58 3.86 -4.22 15.13
C ASP A 58 2.78 -4.18 16.21
N ASP A 59 2.17 -5.33 16.47
CA ASP A 59 1.09 -5.62 17.42
C ASP A 59 1.52 -5.33 18.90
N ALA A 60 2.51 -4.47 19.11
CA ALA A 60 3.06 -4.05 20.37
C ALA A 60 3.65 -2.61 20.29
N GLU A 61 2.87 -1.64 20.75
CA GLU A 61 3.31 -0.36 21.35
C GLU A 61 3.18 0.99 20.58
N ASP A 62 2.35 1.15 19.54
CA ASP A 62 1.91 2.53 19.22
C ASP A 62 0.50 2.66 18.60
N GLU A 63 -0.53 2.69 19.45
CA GLU A 63 -1.93 3.03 19.08
C GLU A 63 -2.04 4.37 18.34
N GLN A 64 -1.01 5.23 18.38
CA GLN A 64 -1.02 6.54 17.74
C GLN A 64 -0.73 6.49 16.24
N ALA A 65 0.10 5.53 15.78
CA ALA A 65 0.49 5.41 14.37
C ALA A 65 -0.66 4.86 13.49
N GLU A 66 -1.43 3.91 14.01
CA GLU A 66 -2.65 3.41 13.34
C GLU A 66 -3.70 4.52 13.21
N GLU A 67 -3.89 5.35 14.24
CA GLU A 67 -4.83 6.49 14.19
C GLU A 67 -4.44 7.54 13.13
N ASP A 68 -3.15 7.80 12.98
CA ASP A 68 -2.64 8.79 12.03
C ASP A 68 -2.72 8.27 10.57
N MET A 69 -2.46 6.98 10.35
CA MET A 69 -2.71 6.32 9.06
C MET A 69 -4.21 6.29 8.72
N TYR A 70 -5.07 5.96 9.69
CA TYR A 70 -6.52 5.95 9.48
C TYR A 70 -7.07 7.36 9.19
N ARG A 71 -6.53 8.41 9.81
CA ARG A 71 -6.88 9.80 9.52
C ARG A 71 -6.40 10.24 8.14
N LEU A 72 -5.20 9.81 7.73
CA LEU A 72 -4.68 10.13 6.40
C LEU A 72 -5.54 9.49 5.31
N LEU A 73 -5.99 8.25 5.51
CA LEU A 73 -6.84 7.51 4.56
C LEU A 73 -8.31 7.96 4.57
N LYS A 74 -8.86 8.40 5.71
CA LYS A 74 -10.23 8.93 5.83
C LYS A 74 -10.35 10.43 5.52
N GLY A 75 -9.22 11.11 5.34
CA GLY A 75 -9.11 12.56 5.28
C GLY A 75 -8.75 13.11 3.91
N ASN A 76 -9.53 12.79 2.87
CA ASN A 76 -9.82 13.64 1.70
C ASN A 76 -10.99 13.08 0.90
#